data_AF-A0A9X3BXZ1-F1
#
_entry.id   AF-A0A9X3BXZ1-F1
#
_cell.length_a   1.000
_cell.length_b   1.000
_cell.length_c   1.000
_cell.angle_alpha   90.00
_cell.angle_beta   90.00
_cell.angle_gamma   90.00
#
_symmetry.space_group_name_H-M   'P 1'
#
loop_
_entity.id
_entity.type
_entity.pdbx_description
1 polymer ?
#
loop_
_entity_poly.entity_id
_entity_poly.type
_entity_poly.pdbx_seq_one_letter_code
_entity_poly.pdbx_strand_id
1 'polypeptide(L)'
;MTVTPDVREFRRDPGPPRGRPTPPRRAPVDERPVEFWSTAAIRAALETDDLTVWQRIVTAIKRDPYGRTARQVEEVLDKARPYGVSKALAEVLVRTREQLEADERTEVARHVRLLLKRSGLSPQEFASRIGVHATDFGAFLEGRTSPSASLMIRMRRLSDRFAKMARPQQQGSPD
;
A
#
# COMPACT_ATOMS: atom_id res chain seq x y z
N MET A 1 75.43 64.94 -2.58
CA MET A 1 74.43 64.48 -3.58
C MET A 1 75.07 63.26 -4.25
N THR A 2 74.63 62.03 -4.00
CA THR A 2 73.47 61.40 -4.63
C THR A 2 72.93 60.26 -3.76
N VAL A 3 71.61 60.09 -3.84
CA VAL A 3 70.72 59.39 -2.90
C VAL A 3 70.65 57.89 -3.22
N THR A 4 70.74 57.04 -2.19
CA THR A 4 70.44 55.60 -2.22
C THR A 4 68.92 55.37 -2.24
N PRO A 5 68.36 54.47 -3.09
CA PRO A 5 66.96 54.11 -3.00
C PRO A 5 66.75 52.97 -1.98
N ASP A 6 65.85 53.26 -1.04
CA ASP A 6 65.23 52.38 -0.06
C ASP A 6 64.29 51.39 -0.77
N VAL A 7 64.63 50.10 -0.79
CA VAL A 7 63.72 49.04 -1.29
C VAL A 7 62.91 48.54 -0.11
N ARG A 8 61.71 49.10 0.06
CA ARG A 8 60.72 48.60 1.03
C ARG A 8 60.13 47.30 0.55
N GLU A 9 60.45 46.22 1.25
CA GLU A 9 59.76 44.93 1.16
C GLU A 9 58.26 45.11 1.48
N PHE A 10 57.42 44.94 0.46
CA PHE A 10 55.99 44.74 0.66
C PHE A 10 55.76 43.36 1.28
N ARG A 11 55.66 43.34 2.62
CA ARG A 11 55.12 42.22 3.39
C ARG A 11 53.72 41.92 2.87
N ARG A 12 53.55 40.81 2.14
CA ARG A 12 52.24 40.27 1.78
C ARG A 12 51.60 39.72 3.05
N ASP A 13 50.51 40.35 3.50
CA ASP A 13 49.62 39.75 4.48
C ASP A 13 49.02 38.45 3.92
N PRO A 14 49.06 37.33 4.66
CA PRO A 14 48.29 36.15 4.30
C PRO A 14 46.81 36.46 4.54
N GLY A 15 46.05 36.62 3.46
CA GLY A 15 44.59 36.72 3.52
C GLY A 15 43.98 35.52 4.26
N PRO A 16 42.79 35.70 4.88
CA PRO A 16 42.16 34.66 5.69
C PRO A 16 42.01 33.36 4.90
N PRO A 17 42.18 32.19 5.54
CA PRO A 17 42.07 30.92 4.86
C PRO A 17 40.70 30.83 4.20
N ARG A 18 40.68 30.69 2.86
CA ARG A 18 39.47 30.35 2.11
C ARG A 18 38.88 29.11 2.77
N GLY A 19 37.76 29.29 3.47
CA GLY A 19 37.06 28.23 4.16
C GLY A 19 36.90 27.05 3.21
N ARG A 20 37.34 25.87 3.64
CA ARG A 20 37.03 24.63 2.92
C ARG A 20 35.52 24.61 2.66
N PRO A 21 35.05 24.27 1.45
CA PRO A 21 33.62 24.08 1.25
C PRO A 21 33.17 23.05 2.27
N THR A 22 32.33 23.47 3.21
CA THR A 22 31.70 22.59 4.18
C THR A 22 31.02 21.49 3.37
N PRO A 23 31.31 20.20 3.61
CA PRO A 23 30.57 19.14 2.93
C PRO A 23 29.08 19.39 3.14
N PRO A 24 28.22 19.19 2.13
CA PRO A 24 26.80 19.42 2.27
C PRO A 24 26.33 18.66 3.51
N ARG A 25 25.88 19.43 4.51
CA ARG A 25 25.44 18.91 5.79
C ARG A 25 24.29 17.97 5.49
N ARG A 26 24.48 16.66 5.74
CA ARG A 26 23.43 15.63 5.60
C ARG A 26 22.16 16.18 6.25
N ALA A 27 21.08 16.28 5.49
CA ALA A 27 19.79 16.62 6.06
C ALA A 27 19.46 15.56 7.11
N PRO A 28 19.16 15.94 8.37
CA PRO A 28 18.79 14.95 9.36
C PRO A 28 17.53 14.23 8.89
N VAL A 29 17.56 12.90 8.92
CA VAL A 29 16.37 12.07 8.73
C VAL A 29 15.35 12.50 9.78
N ASP A 30 14.11 12.71 9.36
CA ASP A 30 13.04 13.10 10.28
C ASP A 30 12.79 11.98 11.30
N GLU A 31 13.02 12.24 12.59
CA GLU A 31 12.92 11.22 13.64
C GLU A 31 11.45 10.84 13.93
N ARG A 32 10.49 11.67 13.50
CA ARG A 32 9.05 11.42 13.69
C ARG A 32 8.60 10.13 12.99
N PRO A 33 7.48 9.51 13.38
CA PRO A 33 6.88 8.42 12.61
C PRO A 33 6.65 8.83 11.14
N VAL A 34 6.82 7.88 10.20
CA VAL A 34 6.82 8.15 8.75
C VAL A 34 5.49 8.71 8.27
N GLU A 35 4.41 8.43 9.01
CA GLU A 35 3.07 8.96 8.80
C GLU A 35 3.00 10.50 8.86
N PHE A 36 3.98 11.14 9.51
CA PHE A 36 4.08 12.59 9.66
C PHE A 36 5.13 13.23 8.75
N TRP A 37 5.81 12.46 7.91
CA TRP A 37 6.83 12.98 7.02
C TRP A 37 6.21 13.77 5.87
N SER A 38 6.91 14.82 5.43
CA SER A 38 6.56 15.52 4.19
C SER A 38 7.03 14.71 2.98
N THR A 39 6.45 14.97 1.80
CA THR A 39 6.91 14.35 0.54
C THR A 39 8.40 14.65 0.28
N ALA A 40 8.89 15.84 0.68
CA ALA A 40 10.29 16.20 0.58
C ALA A 40 11.18 15.36 1.52
N ALA A 41 10.72 15.06 2.75
CA ALA A 41 11.44 14.17 3.67
C ALA A 41 11.48 12.73 3.16
N ILE A 42 10.38 12.24 2.57
CA ILE A 42 10.35 10.93 1.90
C ILE A 42 11.35 10.90 0.73
N ARG A 43 11.39 11.95 -0.12
CA ARG A 43 12.38 12.06 -1.20
C ARG A 43 13.82 11.98 -0.69
N ALA A 44 14.15 12.80 0.32
CA ALA A 44 15.49 12.81 0.90
C ALA A 44 15.87 11.44 1.52
N ALA A 45 14.90 10.76 2.13
CA ALA A 45 15.08 9.42 2.66
C ALA A 45 15.34 8.37 1.58
N LEU A 46 14.72 8.48 0.39
CA LEU A 46 14.97 7.57 -0.73
C LEU A 46 16.30 7.86 -1.45
N GLU A 47 16.81 9.08 -1.35
CA GLU A 47 18.15 9.47 -1.78
C GLU A 47 19.24 8.94 -0.86
N THR A 48 18.88 8.61 0.39
CA THR A 48 19.79 8.09 1.40
C THR A 48 19.77 6.56 1.39
N ASP A 49 20.94 5.92 1.39
CA ASP A 49 21.09 4.46 1.47
C ASP A 49 20.93 3.95 2.92
N ASP A 50 19.85 4.33 3.60
CA ASP A 50 19.57 3.93 4.97
C ASP A 50 18.46 2.86 5.02
N LEU A 51 18.90 1.62 5.22
CA LEU A 51 18.01 0.45 5.29
C LEU A 51 16.97 0.56 6.42
N THR A 52 17.31 1.20 7.55
CA THR A 52 16.38 1.31 8.69
C THR A 52 15.23 2.25 8.35
N VAL A 53 15.51 3.33 7.64
CA VAL A 53 14.49 4.26 7.13
C VAL A 53 13.60 3.58 6.11
N TRP A 54 14.19 2.80 5.20
CA TRP A 54 13.43 2.07 4.19
C TRP A 54 12.50 1.03 4.83
N GLN A 55 12.95 0.31 5.87
CA GLN A 55 12.10 -0.62 6.61
C GLN A 55 10.90 0.09 7.25
N ARG A 56 11.08 1.32 7.77
CA ARG A 56 9.98 2.13 8.34
C ARG A 56 8.97 2.52 7.27
N ILE A 57 9.42 2.96 6.09
CA ILE A 57 8.56 3.28 4.95
C ILE A 57 7.78 2.05 4.49
N VAL A 58 8.46 0.91 4.30
CA VAL A 58 7.81 -0.36 3.92
C VAL A 58 6.79 -0.81 4.96
N THR A 59 7.09 -0.65 6.24
CA THR A 59 6.16 -1.01 7.33
C THR A 59 4.91 -0.14 7.29
N ALA A 60 5.06 1.17 7.07
CA ALA A 60 3.94 2.08 6.91
C ALA A 60 3.10 1.74 5.66
N ILE A 61 3.72 1.40 4.53
CA ILE A 61 3.02 0.96 3.32
C ILE A 61 2.24 -0.34 3.56
N LYS A 62 2.86 -1.32 4.23
CA LYS A 62 2.19 -2.60 4.58
C LYS A 62 0.99 -2.41 5.49
N ARG A 63 1.02 -1.38 6.34
CA ARG A 63 -0.10 -1.04 7.23
C ARG A 63 -1.25 -0.37 6.48
N ASP A 64 -0.95 0.52 5.53
CA ASP A 64 -1.95 1.23 4.74
C ASP A 64 -1.47 1.44 3.28
N PRO A 65 -1.79 0.49 2.36
CA PRO A 65 -1.29 0.48 0.98
C PRO A 65 -1.85 1.60 0.09
N TYR A 66 -2.94 2.24 0.55
CA TYR A 66 -3.58 3.39 -0.13
C TYR A 66 -3.45 4.68 0.69
N GLY A 67 -2.79 4.61 1.83
CA GLY A 67 -2.61 5.71 2.77
C GLY A 67 -1.65 6.80 2.29
N ARG A 68 -1.52 7.83 3.13
CA ARG A 68 -0.70 9.01 2.84
C ARG A 68 0.74 8.66 2.45
N THR A 69 1.41 7.82 3.23
CA THR A 69 2.81 7.42 2.96
C THR A 69 2.95 6.72 1.62
N ALA A 70 2.05 5.79 1.28
CA ALA A 70 2.05 5.11 -0.01
C ALA A 70 1.90 6.10 -1.17
N ARG A 71 0.98 7.06 -1.07
CA ARG A 71 0.80 8.14 -2.09
C ARG A 71 2.01 9.05 -2.23
N GLN A 72 2.63 9.42 -1.11
CA GLN A 72 3.86 10.24 -1.14
C GLN A 72 5.02 9.48 -1.81
N VAL A 73 5.15 8.18 -1.55
CA VAL A 73 6.17 7.35 -2.20
C VAL A 73 5.88 7.24 -3.69
N GLU A 74 4.64 6.99 -4.11
CA GLU A 74 4.25 7.01 -5.53
C GLU A 74 4.64 8.34 -6.22
N GLU A 75 4.32 9.47 -5.59
CA GLU A 75 4.66 10.79 -6.12
C GLU A 75 6.18 10.99 -6.27
N VAL A 76 6.96 10.51 -5.31
CA VAL A 76 8.42 10.58 -5.38
C VAL A 76 8.97 9.67 -6.48
N LEU A 77 8.43 8.46 -6.62
CA LEU A 77 8.84 7.48 -7.64
C LEU A 77 8.51 7.96 -9.06
N ASP A 78 7.39 8.64 -9.26
CA ASP A 78 6.96 9.19 -10.56
C ASP A 78 7.84 10.37 -11.02
N LYS A 79 8.25 11.24 -10.08
CA LYS A 79 8.93 12.51 -10.39
C LYS A 79 10.47 12.47 -10.33
N ALA A 80 11.09 11.35 -9.98
CA ALA A 80 12.53 11.28 -9.70
C ALA A 80 13.31 10.40 -10.68
N ARG A 81 14.61 10.69 -10.84
CA ARG A 81 15.56 9.76 -11.49
C ARG A 81 15.63 8.45 -10.68
N PRO A 82 16.00 7.31 -11.30
CA PRO A 82 16.00 6.03 -10.61
C PRO A 82 16.93 6.07 -9.38
N TYR A 83 16.33 6.03 -8.18
CA TYR A 83 17.06 5.72 -6.95
C TYR A 83 17.29 4.19 -6.92
N GLY A 84 18.38 3.74 -6.29
CA GLY A 84 18.74 2.32 -6.24
C GLY A 84 17.60 1.42 -5.74
N VAL A 85 16.71 1.96 -4.90
CA VAL A 85 15.53 1.26 -4.34
C VAL A 85 14.19 1.63 -4.94
N SER A 86 14.11 2.54 -5.90
CA SER A 86 12.85 2.94 -6.49
C SER A 86 12.06 1.74 -7.02
N LYS A 87 12.75 0.80 -7.68
CA LYS A 87 12.15 -0.42 -8.22
C LYS A 87 11.64 -1.35 -7.11
N ALA A 88 12.41 -1.50 -6.04
CA ALA A 88 12.02 -2.35 -4.91
C ALA A 88 10.79 -1.81 -4.18
N LEU A 89 10.72 -0.48 -3.98
CA LEU A 89 9.56 0.16 -3.35
C LEU A 89 8.31 0.14 -4.23
N ALA A 90 8.48 0.32 -5.54
CA ALA A 90 7.39 0.12 -6.49
C ALA A 90 6.83 -1.31 -6.40
N GLU A 91 7.71 -2.31 -6.36
CA GLU A 91 7.31 -3.72 -6.22
C GLU A 91 6.61 -3.98 -4.87
N VAL A 92 7.09 -3.39 -3.77
CA VAL A 92 6.42 -3.49 -2.47
C VAL A 92 5.01 -2.91 -2.54
N LEU A 93 4.80 -1.75 -3.17
CA LEU A 93 3.47 -1.15 -3.32
C LEU A 93 2.52 -2.06 -4.10
N VAL A 94 2.97 -2.59 -5.24
CA VAL A 94 2.17 -3.51 -6.07
C VAL A 94 1.80 -4.75 -5.27
N ARG A 95 2.78 -5.48 -4.72
CA ARG A 95 2.53 -6.72 -3.99
C ARG A 95 1.66 -6.54 -2.76
N THR A 96 1.83 -5.44 -2.04
CA THR A 96 1.02 -5.18 -0.83
C THR A 96 -0.44 -4.96 -1.21
N ARG A 97 -0.71 -4.29 -2.34
CA ARG A 97 -2.09 -4.11 -2.84
C ARG A 97 -2.69 -5.40 -3.37
N GLU A 98 -1.93 -6.17 -4.14
CA GLU A 98 -2.37 -7.49 -4.60
C GLU A 98 -2.72 -8.42 -3.44
N GLN A 99 -1.93 -8.38 -2.36
CA GLN A 99 -2.21 -9.14 -1.14
C GLN A 99 -3.50 -8.66 -0.46
N LEU A 100 -3.68 -7.34 -0.32
CA LEU A 100 -4.91 -6.76 0.24
C LEU A 100 -6.14 -7.18 -0.58
N GLU A 101 -6.07 -7.08 -1.91
CA GLU A 101 -7.15 -7.53 -2.79
C GLU A 101 -7.41 -9.04 -2.65
N ALA A 102 -6.39 -9.87 -2.47
CA ALA A 102 -6.54 -11.31 -2.25
C ALA A 102 -7.22 -11.62 -0.91
N ASP A 103 -6.89 -10.87 0.14
CA ASP A 103 -7.52 -10.99 1.46
C ASP A 103 -9.01 -10.59 1.38
N GLU A 104 -9.32 -9.50 0.67
CA GLU A 104 -10.69 -9.05 0.40
C GLU A 104 -11.49 -10.10 -0.40
N ARG A 105 -10.92 -10.68 -1.46
CA ARG A 105 -11.56 -11.78 -2.20
C ARG A 105 -11.84 -12.99 -1.30
N THR A 106 -10.94 -13.28 -0.37
CA THR A 106 -11.11 -14.36 0.61
C THR A 106 -12.26 -14.09 1.58
N GLU A 107 -12.42 -12.85 2.03
CA GLU A 107 -13.57 -12.41 2.84
C GLU A 107 -14.89 -12.53 2.07
N VAL A 108 -14.90 -12.07 0.81
CA VAL A 108 -16.08 -12.19 -0.05
C VAL A 108 -16.46 -13.66 -0.26
N ALA A 109 -15.49 -14.54 -0.53
CA ALA A 109 -15.72 -15.97 -0.67
C ALA A 109 -16.31 -16.60 0.62
N ARG A 110 -15.84 -16.18 1.80
CA ARG A 110 -16.44 -16.57 3.08
C ARG A 110 -17.92 -16.16 3.16
N HIS A 111 -18.24 -14.94 2.74
CA HIS A 111 -19.62 -14.46 2.73
C HIS A 111 -20.50 -15.26 1.76
N VAL A 112 -20.01 -15.55 0.55
CA VAL A 112 -20.74 -16.37 -0.44
C VAL A 112 -21.02 -17.77 0.12
N ARG A 113 -20.03 -18.43 0.75
CA ARG A 113 -20.20 -19.73 1.40
C ARG A 113 -21.24 -19.70 2.52
N LEU A 114 -21.29 -18.62 3.31
CA LEU A 114 -22.31 -18.43 4.35
C LEU A 114 -23.72 -18.33 3.74
N LEU A 115 -23.88 -17.56 2.66
CA LEU A 115 -25.17 -17.42 1.97
C LEU A 115 -25.65 -18.75 1.37
N LEU A 116 -24.74 -19.51 0.76
CA LEU A 116 -25.01 -20.85 0.25
C LEU A 116 -25.47 -21.78 1.37
N LYS A 117 -24.67 -21.90 2.44
CA LYS A 117 -25.00 -22.75 3.60
C LYS A 117 -26.36 -22.40 4.20
N ARG A 118 -26.64 -21.10 4.36
CA ARG A 118 -27.90 -20.61 4.92
C ARG A 118 -29.11 -20.90 4.02
N SER A 119 -28.92 -20.96 2.70
CA SER A 119 -29.99 -21.29 1.77
C SER A 119 -30.40 -22.77 1.79
N GLY A 120 -29.51 -23.66 2.23
CA GLY A 120 -29.72 -25.11 2.16
C GLY A 120 -29.65 -25.70 0.74
N LEU A 121 -29.35 -24.89 -0.27
CA LEU A 121 -29.25 -25.34 -1.66
C LEU A 121 -27.91 -26.00 -1.95
N SER A 122 -27.90 -26.88 -2.96
CA SER A 122 -26.64 -27.34 -3.55
C SER A 122 -25.91 -26.20 -4.29
N PRO A 123 -24.58 -26.26 -4.44
CA PRO A 123 -23.84 -25.24 -5.19
C PRO A 123 -24.35 -25.03 -6.62
N GLN A 124 -24.69 -26.11 -7.32
CA GLN A 124 -25.18 -26.07 -8.70
C GLN A 124 -26.54 -25.39 -8.80
N GLU A 125 -27.45 -25.72 -7.88
CA GLU A 125 -28.78 -25.12 -7.83
C GLU A 125 -28.73 -23.64 -7.44
N PHE A 126 -27.85 -23.29 -6.49
CA PHE A 126 -27.61 -21.90 -6.11
C PHE A 126 -27.09 -21.08 -7.29
N ALA A 127 -26.09 -21.58 -8.02
CA ALA A 127 -25.53 -20.95 -9.22
C ALA A 127 -26.61 -20.70 -10.29
N SER A 128 -27.40 -21.73 -10.60
CA SER A 128 -28.51 -21.64 -11.55
C SER A 128 -29.52 -20.55 -11.15
N ARG A 129 -29.92 -20.50 -9.87
CA ARG A 129 -30.91 -19.51 -9.39
C ARG A 129 -30.42 -18.07 -9.33
N ILE A 130 -29.11 -17.86 -9.20
CA ILE A 130 -28.53 -16.50 -9.29
C ILE A 130 -28.14 -16.13 -10.73
N GLY A 131 -28.28 -17.06 -11.68
CA GLY A 131 -28.05 -16.85 -13.11
C GLY A 131 -26.56 -16.81 -13.50
N VAL A 132 -25.73 -17.66 -12.91
CA VAL A 132 -24.31 -17.79 -13.26
C VAL A 132 -23.94 -19.25 -13.54
N HIS A 133 -22.88 -19.48 -14.32
CA HIS A 133 -22.38 -20.82 -14.56
C HIS A 133 -21.77 -21.41 -13.29
N ALA A 134 -21.82 -22.74 -13.15
CA ALA A 134 -21.24 -23.44 -12.01
C ALA A 134 -19.73 -23.19 -11.86
N THR A 135 -19.01 -23.05 -12.97
CA THR A 135 -17.57 -22.70 -12.99
C THR A 135 -17.31 -21.32 -12.37
N ASP A 136 -18.10 -20.31 -12.75
CA ASP A 136 -17.97 -18.95 -12.21
C ASP A 136 -18.32 -18.93 -10.72
N PHE A 137 -19.37 -19.66 -10.33
CA PHE A 137 -19.73 -19.80 -8.93
C PHE A 137 -18.63 -20.50 -8.13
N GLY A 138 -18.00 -21.53 -8.69
CA GLY A 138 -16.82 -22.18 -8.11
C GLY A 138 -15.66 -21.21 -7.89
N ALA A 139 -15.40 -20.32 -8.86
CA ALA A 139 -14.37 -19.29 -8.72
C ALA A 139 -14.67 -18.30 -7.57
N PHE A 140 -15.95 -17.93 -7.37
CA PHE A 140 -16.36 -17.12 -6.21
C PHE A 140 -16.20 -17.88 -4.89
N LEU A 141 -16.55 -19.17 -4.86
CA LEU A 141 -16.39 -20.01 -3.67
C LEU A 141 -14.94 -20.21 -3.28
N GLU A 142 -14.02 -20.20 -4.25
CA GLU A 142 -12.57 -20.33 -4.03
C GLU A 142 -11.87 -18.98 -3.80
N GLY A 143 -12.57 -17.85 -3.96
CA GLY A 143 -11.98 -16.51 -3.85
C GLY A 143 -11.03 -16.16 -5.00
N ARG A 144 -11.08 -16.89 -6.11
CA ARG A 144 -10.33 -16.55 -7.34
C ARG A 144 -10.85 -15.28 -7.99
N THR A 145 -12.16 -15.08 -7.94
CA THR A 145 -12.83 -13.87 -8.44
C THR A 145 -13.85 -13.39 -7.42
N SER A 146 -14.19 -12.09 -7.47
CA SER A 146 -15.25 -11.51 -6.65
C SER A 146 -16.52 -11.33 -7.49
N PRO A 147 -17.70 -11.77 -6.99
CA PRO A 147 -18.97 -11.41 -7.59
C PRO A 147 -19.20 -9.89 -7.54
N SER A 148 -19.94 -9.36 -8.50
CA SER A 148 -20.35 -7.95 -8.48
C SER A 148 -21.25 -7.64 -7.29
N ALA A 149 -21.31 -6.37 -6.87
CA ALA A 149 -22.17 -5.93 -5.77
C ALA A 149 -23.65 -6.27 -6.01
N SER A 150 -24.14 -6.12 -7.26
CA SER A 150 -25.51 -6.47 -7.62
C SER A 150 -25.78 -7.98 -7.52
N LEU A 151 -24.79 -8.81 -7.85
CA LEU A 151 -24.89 -10.26 -7.69
C LEU A 151 -24.89 -10.67 -6.21
N MET A 152 -24.08 -10.03 -5.36
CA MET A 152 -24.09 -10.24 -3.90
C MET A 152 -25.47 -9.97 -3.29
N ILE A 153 -26.14 -8.89 -3.71
CA ILE A 153 -27.52 -8.58 -3.29
C ILE A 153 -28.48 -9.68 -3.72
N ARG A 154 -28.35 -10.21 -4.95
CA ARG A 154 -29.18 -11.31 -5.45
C ARG A 154 -28.97 -12.60 -4.64
N MET A 155 -27.72 -12.97 -4.37
CA MET A 155 -27.37 -14.12 -3.53
C MET A 155 -27.99 -14.00 -2.13
N ARG A 156 -27.91 -12.82 -1.50
CA ARG A 156 -28.51 -12.56 -0.18
C ARG A 156 -30.02 -12.74 -0.21
N ARG A 157 -30.71 -12.13 -1.17
CA ARG A 157 -32.18 -12.27 -1.33
C ARG A 157 -32.61 -13.71 -1.57
N LEU A 158 -31.84 -14.46 -2.36
CA LEU A 158 -32.09 -15.88 -2.60
C LEU A 158 -31.94 -16.68 -1.30
N SER A 159 -30.82 -16.50 -0.60
CA SER A 159 -30.53 -17.16 0.67
C SER A 159 -31.62 -16.89 1.71
N ASP A 160 -32.02 -15.63 1.88
CA ASP A 160 -33.10 -15.22 2.80
C ASP A 160 -34.44 -15.90 2.48
N ARG A 161 -34.78 -16.03 1.19
CA ARG A 161 -36.03 -16.64 0.74
C ARG A 161 -36.09 -18.12 1.10
N PHE A 162 -35.03 -18.87 0.81
CA PHE A 162 -34.98 -20.31 1.11
C PHE A 162 -34.84 -20.57 2.61
N ALA A 163 -34.07 -19.75 3.33
CA ALA A 163 -33.99 -19.84 4.79
C ALA A 163 -35.36 -19.62 5.47
N LYS A 164 -36.22 -18.75 4.92
CA LYS A 164 -37.60 -18.58 5.40
C LYS A 164 -38.50 -19.76 5.07
N MET A 165 -38.32 -20.39 3.91
CA MET A 165 -39.09 -21.57 3.48
C MET A 165 -38.70 -22.85 4.21
N ALA A 166 -37.49 -22.94 4.75
CA ALA A 166 -37.05 -24.09 5.57
C ALA A 166 -37.61 -24.05 7.01
N ARG A 167 -37.99 -22.87 7.51
CA ARG A 167 -38.53 -22.65 8.87
C ARG A 167 -40.00 -23.03 9.15
N PRO A 168 -40.93 -23.13 8.18
CA PRO A 168 -42.34 -23.46 8.46
C PRO A 168 -42.57 -24.95 8.78
N GLN A 169 -41.61 -25.84 8.52
CA GLN A 169 -41.75 -27.29 8.74
C GLN A 169 -41.34 -27.76 10.16
N GLN A 170 -40.75 -26.91 11.00
CA GLN A 170 -40.34 -27.28 12.37
C GLN A 170 -41.33 -26.83 13.46
N GLN A 171 -42.48 -26.26 13.10
CA GLN A 171 -43.49 -25.74 14.05
C GLN A 171 -44.81 -26.54 14.09
N GLY A 172 -44.82 -27.80 13.61
CA GLY A 172 -45.99 -28.68 13.67
C GLY A 172 -45.73 -30.01 14.39
N SER A 173 -46.20 -30.10 15.64
CA SER A 173 -46.51 -31.28 16.49
C SER A 173 -45.36 -32.20 16.96
N PRO A 174 -45.50 -32.95 18.09
CA PRO A 174 -46.70 -33.26 18.93
C PRO A 174 -46.55 -32.76 20.40
N ASP A 175 -47.51 -32.80 21.34
CA ASP A 175 -48.86 -33.38 21.53
C ASP A 175 -49.68 -32.39 22.39
#